data_AF-A0A2J7ZG00-F1
#
_entry.id   AF-A0A2J7ZG00-F1
#
_cell.length_a   1.000
_cell.length_b   1.000
_cell.length_c   1.000
_cell.angle_alpha   90.00
_cell.angle_beta   90.00
_cell.angle_gamma   90.00
#
_symmetry.space_group_name_H-M   'P 1'
#
loop_
_entity.id
_entity.type
_entity.pdbx_description
1 polymer ?
#
loop_
_entity_poly.entity_id
_entity_poly.type
_entity_poly.pdbx_seq_one_letter_code
_entity_poly.pdbx_strand_id
1 'polypeptide(L)'
;MKHPKHPKPDTLGGDETDEIDDLMAAALAARDTPVQLADRADKLRALLKPIYKLSYKTHAAISDPAFQSTLLSKKEFYDRRITRIPDVVDFDKAANAACSAADDDSGEFELSENQSFVRNFISPRTPYNGLLLYHDVGVGKTCSAISIAERFPELRVVIMAPYSVQSSFRAQMFDASKVTWSDGEVATSKQCTGTRFLQGYKGTGEDMDAHAQRLIAQRYAFIGFLKFANQVAKMTDAEIVEAYAKHLFIIDEAHNLRSQKESGSKPAYRALQRVLRLCHGTKILLLTATPMFNDAREIVDLVNLLLINDNRPLLKRSAIFSDEGTLLDGETFARACVGYV
;
A
#
# COMPACT_ATOMS: atom_id res chain seq x y z
N MET A 1 11.08 -37.43 20.94
CA MET A 1 11.45 -37.36 19.51
C MET A 1 12.31 -36.12 19.31
N LYS A 2 13.49 -36.26 18.70
CA LYS A 2 14.44 -35.16 18.47
C LYS A 2 13.87 -34.19 17.42
N HIS A 3 13.77 -32.91 17.76
CA HIS A 3 13.47 -31.86 16.77
C HIS A 3 14.65 -31.71 15.77
N PRO A 4 14.37 -31.46 14.48
CA PRO A 4 15.44 -31.13 13.52
C PRO A 4 15.96 -29.71 13.81
N LYS A 5 17.28 -29.57 13.87
CA LYS A 5 17.94 -28.26 13.93
C LYS A 5 17.76 -27.58 12.57
N HIS A 6 17.10 -26.42 12.55
CA HIS A 6 17.09 -25.54 11.38
C HIS A 6 18.49 -24.91 11.21
N PRO A 7 18.99 -24.76 9.97
CA PRO A 7 20.22 -24.00 9.72
C PRO A 7 19.94 -22.51 10.00
N LYS A 8 20.82 -21.87 10.77
CA LYS A 8 20.81 -20.41 10.95
C LYS A 8 21.09 -19.76 9.59
N PRO A 9 20.31 -18.77 9.14
CA PRO A 9 20.71 -17.94 8.01
C PRO A 9 21.84 -17.01 8.47
N ASP A 10 22.90 -16.92 7.67
CA ASP A 10 24.01 -16.00 7.89
C ASP A 10 23.46 -14.56 7.91
N THR A 11 23.42 -13.98 9.10
CA THR A 11 23.17 -12.56 9.32
C THR A 11 24.43 -11.81 8.94
N LEU A 12 24.36 -10.91 7.97
CA LEU A 12 25.44 -9.94 7.80
C LEU A 12 25.49 -9.07 9.06
N GLY A 13 26.63 -9.04 9.74
CA GLY A 13 26.83 -8.32 10.99
C GLY A 13 27.05 -6.83 10.77
N GLY A 14 26.94 -6.02 11.83
CA GLY A 14 27.21 -4.56 11.75
C GLY A 14 28.63 -4.21 11.28
N ASP A 15 29.58 -5.13 11.39
CA ASP A 15 30.94 -4.99 10.84
C ASP A 15 30.97 -4.96 9.30
N GLU A 16 30.06 -5.67 8.61
CA GLU A 16 30.11 -5.81 7.14
C GLU A 16 29.49 -4.60 6.41
N THR A 17 28.65 -3.81 7.08
CA THR A 17 28.15 -2.53 6.55
C THR A 17 29.21 -1.44 6.61
N ASP A 18 29.99 -1.39 7.69
CA ASP A 18 31.11 -0.45 7.83
C ASP A 18 32.24 -0.79 6.83
N GLU A 19 32.49 -2.08 6.57
CA GLU A 19 33.43 -2.52 5.52
C GLU A 19 33.01 -2.08 4.11
N ILE A 20 31.71 -2.06 3.79
CA ILE A 20 31.21 -1.66 2.47
C ILE A 20 31.38 -0.16 2.25
N ASP A 21 31.07 0.66 3.24
CA ASP A 21 31.20 2.12 3.16
C ASP A 21 32.68 2.54 3.11
N ASP A 22 33.55 1.89 3.88
CA ASP A 22 35.01 2.08 3.80
C ASP A 22 35.59 1.63 2.44
N LEU A 23 35.08 0.53 1.87
CA LEU A 23 35.47 0.07 0.53
C LEU A 23 35.00 1.04 -0.57
N MET A 24 33.83 1.67 -0.43
CA MET A 24 33.32 2.67 -1.37
C MET A 24 34.10 4.00 -1.27
N ALA A 25 34.40 4.45 -0.05
CA ALA A 25 35.24 5.63 0.19
C ALA A 25 36.67 5.42 -0.35
N ALA A 26 37.25 4.24 -0.13
CA ALA A 26 38.57 3.87 -0.66
C ALA A 26 38.57 3.66 -2.19
N ALA A 27 37.43 3.33 -2.81
CA ALA A 27 37.32 3.20 -4.26
C ALA A 27 37.30 4.57 -4.98
N LEU A 28 36.76 5.59 -4.33
CA LEU A 28 36.76 6.97 -4.83
C LEU A 28 38.15 7.64 -4.72
N ALA A 29 39.02 7.13 -3.85
CA ALA A 29 40.33 7.74 -3.54
C ALA A 29 41.54 7.09 -4.24
N ALA A 30 41.42 5.91 -4.85
CA ALA A 30 42.57 5.10 -5.25
C ALA A 30 42.95 5.17 -6.74
N ARG A 31 44.26 5.29 -7.03
CA ARG A 31 44.87 5.07 -8.36
C ARG A 31 45.30 3.60 -8.49
N ASP A 32 44.33 2.69 -8.49
CA ASP A 32 44.58 1.24 -8.50
C ASP A 32 45.06 0.71 -9.86
N THR A 33 45.89 -0.34 -9.85
CA THR A 33 46.28 -1.05 -11.08
C THR A 33 45.13 -1.93 -11.61
N PRO A 34 45.10 -2.29 -12.91
CA PRO A 34 44.02 -3.09 -13.50
C PRO A 34 43.76 -4.44 -12.80
N VAL A 35 44.79 -5.04 -12.21
CA VAL A 35 44.68 -6.32 -11.48
C VAL A 35 43.99 -6.12 -10.12
N GLN A 36 44.28 -5.03 -9.42
CA GLN A 36 43.65 -4.69 -8.14
C GLN A 36 42.18 -4.31 -8.33
N LEU A 37 41.86 -3.64 -9.44
CA LEU A 37 40.47 -3.35 -9.83
C LEU A 37 39.66 -4.62 -10.12
N ALA A 38 40.27 -5.63 -10.76
CA ALA A 38 39.61 -6.90 -11.04
C ALA A 38 39.31 -7.70 -9.77
N ASP A 39 40.26 -7.82 -8.83
CA ASP A 39 40.07 -8.52 -7.56
C ASP A 39 38.99 -7.84 -6.67
N ARG A 40 38.97 -6.50 -6.61
CA ARG A 40 37.91 -5.75 -5.93
C ARG A 40 36.55 -5.93 -6.61
N ALA A 41 36.49 -5.90 -7.94
CA ALA A 41 35.25 -6.12 -8.66
C ALA A 41 34.67 -7.52 -8.38
N ASP A 42 35.52 -8.54 -8.24
CA ASP A 42 35.09 -9.91 -7.93
C ASP A 42 34.63 -10.08 -6.48
N LYS A 43 35.30 -9.42 -5.53
CA LYS A 43 34.84 -9.34 -4.12
C LYS A 43 33.50 -8.60 -4.01
N LEU A 44 33.35 -7.47 -4.69
CA LEU A 44 32.10 -6.71 -4.73
C LEU A 44 30.99 -7.53 -5.39
N ARG A 45 31.27 -8.25 -6.49
CA ARG A 45 30.31 -9.18 -7.11
C ARG A 45 29.91 -10.30 -6.16
N ALA A 46 30.83 -10.85 -5.36
CA ALA A 46 30.55 -11.88 -4.38
C ALA A 46 29.64 -11.36 -3.25
N LEU A 47 29.91 -10.17 -2.73
CA LEU A 47 29.10 -9.47 -1.72
C LEU A 47 27.71 -9.07 -2.25
N LEU A 48 27.62 -8.65 -3.51
CA LEU A 48 26.35 -8.29 -4.14
C LEU A 48 25.55 -9.51 -4.61
N LYS A 49 26.17 -10.69 -4.73
CA LYS A 49 25.54 -11.92 -5.24
C LYS A 49 24.24 -12.33 -4.49
N PRO A 50 24.16 -12.26 -3.14
CA PRO A 50 22.93 -12.50 -2.41
C PRO A 50 21.86 -11.45 -2.75
N ILE A 51 22.24 -10.17 -2.85
CA ILE A 51 21.36 -9.04 -3.20
C ILE A 51 20.78 -9.20 -4.62
N TYR A 52 21.61 -9.57 -5.59
CA TYR A 52 21.15 -9.89 -6.94
C TYR A 52 20.21 -11.11 -6.93
N LYS A 53 20.49 -12.14 -6.13
CA LYS A 53 19.63 -13.33 -5.99
C LYS A 53 18.25 -13.00 -5.38
N LEU A 54 18.16 -11.96 -4.54
CA LEU A 54 16.90 -11.42 -4.00
C LEU A 54 16.11 -10.67 -5.08
N SER A 55 16.79 -9.96 -5.99
CA SER A 55 16.20 -9.16 -7.07
C SER A 55 15.57 -9.97 -8.22
N TYR A 56 15.99 -11.21 -8.47
CA TYR A 56 15.53 -12.00 -9.63
C TYR A 56 14.46 -13.05 -9.32
N LYS A 57 14.04 -13.22 -8.06
CA LYS A 57 12.91 -14.09 -7.77
C LYS A 57 11.62 -13.41 -8.27
N THR A 58 10.78 -14.12 -9.00
CA THR A 58 9.40 -13.68 -9.30
C THR A 58 8.65 -13.41 -7.99
N HIS A 59 7.74 -12.44 -7.98
CA HIS A 59 6.91 -12.16 -6.81
C HIS A 59 6.11 -13.40 -6.38
N ALA A 60 5.84 -13.54 -5.08
CA ALA A 60 5.15 -14.70 -4.56
C ALA A 60 3.75 -14.80 -5.19
N ALA A 61 3.47 -15.93 -5.82
CA ALA A 61 2.11 -16.23 -6.27
C ALA A 61 1.22 -16.35 -5.03
N ILE A 62 -0.01 -15.85 -5.11
CA ILE A 62 -0.95 -15.89 -3.98
C ILE A 62 -1.26 -17.33 -3.52
N SER A 63 -1.06 -18.32 -4.41
CA SER A 63 -1.19 -19.74 -4.10
C SER A 63 0.02 -20.37 -3.41
N ASP A 64 1.12 -19.64 -3.22
CA ASP A 64 2.35 -20.13 -2.58
C ASP A 64 2.11 -20.34 -1.07
N PRO A 65 2.26 -21.56 -0.53
CA PRO A 65 2.18 -21.78 0.92
C PRO A 65 3.22 -21.00 1.71
N ALA A 66 4.34 -20.63 1.06
CA ALA A 66 5.40 -19.79 1.61
C ALA A 66 5.25 -18.31 1.23
N PHE A 67 4.05 -17.86 0.82
CA PHE A 67 3.80 -16.51 0.32
C PHE A 67 4.45 -15.41 1.17
N GLN A 68 4.21 -15.43 2.48
CA GLN A 68 4.71 -14.41 3.40
C GLN A 68 6.25 -14.40 3.48
N SER A 69 6.88 -15.56 3.62
CA SER A 69 8.35 -15.63 3.71
C SER A 69 9.02 -15.28 2.38
N THR A 70 8.43 -15.71 1.26
CA THR A 70 8.88 -15.33 -0.08
C THR A 70 8.75 -13.81 -0.31
N LEU A 71 7.63 -13.21 0.09
CA LEU A 71 7.38 -11.76 0.01
C LEU A 71 8.39 -10.98 0.87
N LEU A 72 8.51 -11.32 2.16
CA LEU A 72 9.41 -10.62 3.09
C LEU A 72 10.90 -10.81 2.72
N SER A 73 11.21 -11.82 1.91
CA SER A 73 12.55 -11.96 1.34
C SER A 73 12.83 -11.01 0.18
N LYS A 74 11.88 -10.25 -0.39
CA LYS A 74 12.24 -9.29 -1.45
C LYS A 74 12.93 -8.08 -0.85
N LYS A 75 13.88 -7.51 -1.60
CA LYS A 75 14.70 -6.37 -1.18
C LYS A 75 13.84 -5.21 -0.66
N GLU A 76 12.79 -4.86 -1.40
CA GLU A 76 11.87 -3.77 -1.09
C GLU A 76 11.05 -3.94 0.21
N PHE A 77 10.99 -5.16 0.78
CA PHE A 77 10.41 -5.43 2.09
C PHE A 77 11.47 -5.74 3.15
N TYR A 78 12.55 -6.40 2.75
CA TYR A 78 13.65 -6.79 3.63
C TYR A 78 14.41 -5.58 4.18
N ASP A 79 14.69 -4.58 3.33
CA ASP A 79 15.46 -3.39 3.73
C ASP A 79 14.70 -2.53 4.77
N ARG A 80 13.36 -2.69 4.85
CA ARG A 80 12.48 -1.97 5.78
C ARG A 80 11.94 -2.82 6.91
N ARG A 81 12.54 -3.99 7.14
CA ARG A 81 12.17 -4.84 8.27
C ARG A 81 12.58 -4.17 9.57
N ILE A 82 11.77 -4.34 10.61
CA ILE A 82 12.17 -3.99 11.97
C ILE A 82 13.23 -5.02 12.40
N THR A 83 14.51 -4.62 12.36
CA THR A 83 15.67 -5.50 12.61
C THR A 83 15.83 -5.87 14.08
N ARG A 84 15.28 -5.05 14.99
CA ARG A 84 15.21 -5.33 16.43
C ARG A 84 13.90 -4.77 16.97
N ILE A 85 13.04 -5.64 17.51
CA ILE A 85 12.20 -5.24 18.63
C ILE A 85 13.19 -5.28 19.79
N PRO A 86 13.66 -4.14 20.32
CA PRO A 86 14.57 -4.22 21.45
C PRO A 86 13.83 -4.94 22.59
N ASP A 87 14.55 -5.66 23.45
CA ASP A 87 14.01 -6.25 24.68
C ASP A 87 13.60 -5.14 25.68
N VAL A 88 12.86 -4.14 25.20
CA VAL A 88 12.35 -3.05 26.00
C VAL A 88 11.12 -3.60 26.69
N VAL A 89 11.21 -3.65 28.01
CA VAL A 89 10.12 -3.90 28.95
C VAL A 89 8.98 -2.87 28.79
N ASP A 90 9.13 -1.90 27.89
CA ASP A 90 8.25 -0.77 27.65
C ASP A 90 8.13 -0.48 26.14
N PHE A 91 7.14 -1.12 25.52
CA PHE A 91 6.79 -0.95 24.10
C PHE A 91 6.47 0.50 23.75
N ASP A 92 5.85 1.24 24.68
CA ASP A 92 5.41 2.63 24.46
C ASP A 92 6.61 3.56 24.32
N LYS A 93 7.67 3.32 25.11
CA LYS A 93 8.92 4.08 25.01
C LYS A 93 9.65 3.86 23.68
N ALA A 94 9.69 2.61 23.20
CA ALA A 94 10.30 2.28 21.91
C ALA A 94 9.50 2.85 20.73
N ALA A 95 8.17 2.77 20.79
CA ALA A 95 7.27 3.35 19.79
C ALA A 95 7.41 4.88 19.72
N ASN A 96 7.40 5.56 20.88
CA ASN A 96 7.56 7.02 20.94
C ASN A 96 8.93 7.49 20.43
N ALA A 97 10.01 6.75 20.70
CA ALA A 97 11.34 7.06 20.18
C ALA A 97 11.42 6.91 18.65
N ALA A 98 10.79 5.88 18.08
CA ALA A 98 10.71 5.71 16.63
C ALA A 98 9.85 6.80 15.95
N CYS A 99 8.75 7.22 16.59
CA CYS A 99 7.91 8.31 16.11
C CYS A 99 8.62 9.68 16.18
N SER A 100 9.48 9.92 17.17
CA SER A 100 10.22 11.18 17.33
C SER A 100 11.50 11.27 16.50
N ALA A 101 12.02 10.14 16.01
CA ALA A 101 13.09 10.10 15.01
C ALA A 101 12.58 10.42 13.58
N ALA A 102 11.26 10.32 13.33
CA ALA A 102 10.62 10.69 12.07
C ALA A 102 10.36 12.21 11.94
N ASP A 103 10.62 12.98 13.01
CA ASP A 103 10.64 14.45 13.01
C ASP A 103 12.03 14.97 12.62
N ASP A 104 12.64 14.40 11.57
CA ASP A 104 13.90 14.89 11.05
C ASP A 104 13.70 16.29 10.42
N ASP A 105 14.67 17.17 10.62
CA ASP A 105 14.66 18.60 10.23
C ASP A 105 14.76 18.79 8.71
N SER A 106 14.68 17.70 7.94
CA SER A 106 14.78 17.64 6.47
C SER A 106 13.61 18.28 5.74
N GLY A 107 12.52 18.61 6.45
CA GLY A 107 11.38 19.34 5.89
C GLY A 107 10.48 18.54 4.95
N GLU A 108 10.86 17.33 4.56
CA GLU A 108 10.06 16.43 3.74
C GLU A 108 9.18 15.51 4.58
N PHE A 109 8.01 15.14 4.06
CA PHE A 109 7.11 14.20 4.73
C PHE A 109 7.61 12.76 4.52
N GLU A 110 8.03 12.09 5.60
CA GLU A 110 8.43 10.69 5.56
C GLU A 110 7.26 9.74 5.90
N LEU A 111 7.12 8.66 5.12
CA LEU A 111 6.15 7.60 5.40
C LEU A 111 6.67 6.69 6.50
N SER A 112 5.80 6.33 7.44
CA SER A 112 6.13 5.31 8.44
C SER A 112 6.35 3.94 7.78
N GLU A 113 7.03 3.02 8.47
CA GLU A 113 7.39 1.73 7.86
C GLU A 113 6.17 0.91 7.41
N ASN A 114 5.08 0.94 8.18
CA ASN A 114 3.82 0.28 7.78
C ASN A 114 3.25 0.90 6.50
N GLN A 115 3.32 2.22 6.36
CA GLN A 115 2.85 2.92 5.16
C GLN A 115 3.74 2.62 3.95
N SER A 116 5.07 2.56 4.15
CA SER A 116 6.00 2.20 3.09
C SER A 116 5.87 0.73 2.68
N PHE A 117 5.64 -0.18 3.62
CA PHE A 117 5.37 -1.59 3.32
C PHE A 117 4.18 -1.72 2.38
N VAL A 118 3.05 -1.10 2.75
CA VAL A 118 1.81 -1.15 1.96
C VAL A 118 1.99 -0.47 0.59
N ARG A 119 2.71 0.64 0.52
CA ARG A 119 3.11 1.30 -0.74
C ARG A 119 3.94 0.40 -1.65
N ASN A 120 4.88 -0.38 -1.08
CA ASN A 120 5.71 -1.30 -1.85
C ASN A 120 4.93 -2.54 -2.28
N PHE A 121 3.99 -2.99 -1.44
CA PHE A 121 3.13 -4.14 -1.69
C PHE A 121 2.23 -3.92 -2.91
N ILE A 122 1.51 -2.80 -3.01
CA ILE A 122 0.76 -2.45 -4.22
C ILE A 122 1.57 -1.45 -5.05
N SER A 123 2.40 -1.96 -5.96
CA SER A 123 3.24 -1.14 -6.83
C SER A 123 3.29 -1.67 -8.26
N PRO A 124 3.75 -0.89 -9.26
CA PRO A 124 3.93 -1.39 -10.63
C PRO A 124 4.89 -2.59 -10.75
N ARG A 125 5.67 -2.88 -9.70
CA ARG A 125 6.62 -3.99 -9.66
C ARG A 125 6.01 -5.27 -9.12
N THR A 126 4.88 -5.21 -8.44
CA THR A 126 4.20 -6.36 -7.84
C THR A 126 2.96 -6.73 -8.65
N PRO A 127 2.57 -8.02 -8.65
CA PRO A 127 1.39 -8.49 -9.38
C PRO A 127 0.08 -8.28 -8.60
N TYR A 128 0.12 -7.63 -7.43
CA TYR A 128 -1.01 -7.53 -6.52
C TYR A 128 -1.95 -6.37 -6.94
N ASN A 129 -3.26 -6.64 -6.94
CA ASN A 129 -4.27 -5.69 -7.40
C ASN A 129 -5.28 -5.31 -6.32
N GLY A 130 -5.31 -6.01 -5.19
CA GLY A 130 -6.24 -5.78 -4.09
C GLY A 130 -5.52 -5.66 -2.76
N LEU A 131 -6.01 -4.81 -1.87
CA LEU A 131 -5.57 -4.78 -0.46
C LEU A 131 -6.69 -4.29 0.46
N LEU A 132 -6.87 -4.97 1.59
CA LEU A 132 -7.68 -4.53 2.72
C LEU A 132 -6.75 -3.95 3.79
N LEU A 133 -6.73 -2.62 3.91
CA LEU A 133 -6.04 -1.93 5.00
C LEU A 133 -6.93 -1.90 6.24
N TYR A 134 -6.79 -2.93 7.08
CA TYR A 134 -7.38 -2.99 8.41
C TYR A 134 -6.44 -2.36 9.44
N HIS A 135 -6.47 -1.04 9.57
CA HIS A 135 -5.69 -0.32 10.57
C HIS A 135 -6.56 0.63 11.41
N ASP A 136 -6.10 0.95 12.61
CA ASP A 136 -6.77 1.90 13.51
C ASP A 136 -6.86 3.32 12.94
N VAL A 137 -7.73 4.14 13.54
CA VAL A 137 -7.83 5.55 13.20
C VAL A 137 -6.52 6.26 13.59
N GLY A 138 -6.07 7.20 12.77
CA GLY A 138 -4.86 8.00 13.06
C GLY A 138 -3.53 7.43 12.55
N VAL A 139 -3.46 6.15 12.17
CA VAL A 139 -2.19 5.52 11.67
C VAL A 139 -1.85 5.84 10.20
N GLY A 140 -2.63 6.70 9.55
CA GLY A 140 -2.37 7.17 8.18
C GLY A 140 -2.81 6.25 7.03
N LYS A 141 -3.97 5.59 7.17
CA LYS A 141 -4.62 4.83 6.06
C LYS A 141 -4.79 5.67 4.80
N THR A 142 -5.29 6.89 4.94
CA THR A 142 -5.50 7.85 3.84
C THR A 142 -4.18 8.14 3.11
N CYS A 143 -3.12 8.42 3.87
CA CYS A 143 -1.81 8.72 3.31
C CYS A 143 -1.20 7.50 2.59
N SER A 144 -1.39 6.30 3.14
CA SER A 144 -0.98 5.03 2.51
C SER A 144 -1.68 4.86 1.15
N ALA A 145 -2.99 5.10 1.09
CA ALA A 145 -3.77 4.95 -0.13
C ALA A 145 -3.39 5.99 -1.19
N ILE A 146 -3.17 7.25 -0.79
CA ILE A 146 -2.64 8.31 -1.68
C ILE A 146 -1.26 7.92 -2.21
N SER A 147 -0.38 7.45 -1.34
CA SER A 147 0.98 7.04 -1.71
C SER A 147 1.00 5.88 -2.70
N ILE A 148 0.11 4.89 -2.52
CA ILE A 148 -0.10 3.82 -3.51
C ILE A 148 -0.61 4.41 -4.82
N ALA A 149 -1.62 5.28 -4.77
CA ALA A 149 -2.19 5.87 -5.97
C ALA A 149 -1.13 6.62 -6.79
N GLU A 150 -0.28 7.42 -6.16
CA GLU A 150 0.82 8.13 -6.83
C GLU A 150 1.87 7.20 -7.46
N ARG A 151 1.87 5.89 -7.16
CA ARG A 151 2.74 4.93 -7.85
C ARG A 151 2.29 4.55 -9.25
N PHE A 152 1.03 4.81 -9.62
CA PHE A 152 0.40 4.35 -10.86
C PHE A 152 -0.14 5.50 -11.73
N PRO A 153 0.71 6.44 -12.21
CA PRO A 153 0.28 7.66 -12.89
C PRO A 153 -0.68 7.44 -14.08
N GLU A 154 -0.64 6.26 -14.69
CA GLU A 154 -1.51 5.82 -15.79
C GLU A 154 -2.94 5.46 -15.38
N LEU A 155 -3.17 5.13 -14.10
CA LEU A 155 -4.49 4.78 -13.60
C LEU A 155 -5.26 6.05 -13.18
N ARG A 156 -6.53 6.11 -13.59
CA ARG A 156 -7.49 7.04 -13.00
C ARG A 156 -7.91 6.51 -11.63
N VAL A 157 -8.16 7.42 -10.68
CA VAL A 157 -8.43 7.04 -9.29
C VAL A 157 -9.84 7.46 -8.90
N VAL A 158 -10.62 6.52 -8.39
CA VAL A 158 -11.96 6.78 -7.84
C VAL A 158 -11.90 6.59 -6.34
N ILE A 159 -12.12 7.67 -5.59
CA ILE A 159 -12.21 7.65 -4.13
C ILE A 159 -13.68 7.62 -3.75
N MET A 160 -14.10 6.48 -3.19
CA MET A 160 -15.43 6.26 -2.66
C MET A 160 -15.42 6.47 -1.15
N ALA A 161 -16.08 7.54 -0.69
CA ALA A 161 -16.15 7.88 0.74
C ALA A 161 -17.37 8.75 1.07
N PRO A 162 -17.78 8.87 2.35
CA PRO A 162 -18.75 9.88 2.77
C PRO A 162 -18.26 11.31 2.47
N TYR A 163 -19.16 12.28 2.34
CA TYR A 163 -18.82 13.65 1.93
C TYR A 163 -17.76 14.31 2.83
N SER A 164 -17.91 14.19 4.16
CA SER A 164 -16.94 14.71 5.14
C SER A 164 -15.55 14.09 4.99
N VAL A 165 -15.49 12.79 4.67
CA VAL A 165 -14.23 12.07 4.45
C VAL A 165 -13.59 12.51 3.14
N GLN A 166 -14.37 12.79 2.09
CA GLN A 166 -13.84 13.31 0.82
C GLN A 166 -13.13 14.64 1.00
N SER A 167 -13.68 15.58 1.79
CA SER A 167 -13.00 16.85 2.09
C SER A 167 -11.68 16.64 2.83
N SER A 168 -11.66 15.74 3.82
CA SER A 168 -10.43 15.40 4.56
C SER A 168 -9.40 14.76 3.64
N PHE A 169 -9.82 13.88 2.73
CA PHE A 169 -8.94 13.22 1.76
C PHE A 169 -8.29 14.23 0.80
N ARG A 170 -9.04 15.26 0.36
CA ARG A 170 -8.49 16.36 -0.45
C ARG A 170 -7.45 17.17 0.31
N ALA A 171 -7.70 17.50 1.57
CA ALA A 171 -6.73 18.22 2.41
C ALA A 171 -5.45 17.40 2.70
N GLN A 172 -5.55 16.07 2.71
CA GLN A 172 -4.37 15.18 2.82
C GLN A 172 -3.58 15.07 1.51
N MET A 173 -4.24 15.26 0.36
CA MET A 173 -3.56 15.33 -0.93
C MET A 173 -2.81 16.64 -1.10
N PHE A 174 -3.46 17.76 -0.76
CA PHE A 174 -2.86 19.08 -0.86
C PHE A 174 -3.54 20.08 0.09
N ASP A 175 -2.71 20.87 0.77
CA ASP A 175 -3.09 21.97 1.65
C ASP A 175 -2.02 23.06 1.53
N ALA A 176 -2.38 24.21 0.94
CA ALA A 176 -1.45 25.32 0.74
C ALA A 176 -0.80 25.81 2.05
N SER A 177 -1.44 25.63 3.21
CA SER A 177 -0.88 26.03 4.50
C SER A 177 0.34 25.20 4.93
N LYS A 178 0.56 24.03 4.30
CA LYS A 178 1.69 23.13 4.56
C LYS A 178 2.86 23.33 3.61
N VAL A 179 2.79 24.35 2.75
CA VAL A 179 3.84 24.72 1.80
C VAL A 179 4.60 25.91 2.36
N THR A 180 5.92 25.79 2.49
CA THR A 180 6.79 26.90 2.88
C THR A 180 7.63 27.35 1.69
N TRP A 181 8.02 28.63 1.69
CA TRP A 181 8.75 29.26 0.60
C TRP A 181 10.08 29.83 1.11
N SER A 182 11.13 29.70 0.30
CA SER A 182 12.44 30.32 0.51
C SER A 182 12.99 30.76 -0.83
N ASP A 183 13.46 32.00 -0.93
CA ASP A 183 14.05 32.59 -2.14
C ASP A 183 13.20 32.45 -3.43
N GLY A 184 11.87 32.48 -3.28
CA GLY A 184 10.93 32.36 -4.41
C GLY A 184 10.69 30.92 -4.89
N GLU A 185 11.27 29.93 -4.21
CA GLU A 185 11.07 28.50 -4.46
C GLU A 185 10.36 27.83 -3.27
N VAL A 186 9.78 26.66 -3.52
CA VAL A 186 9.14 25.85 -2.48
C VAL A 186 10.25 25.24 -1.61
N ALA A 187 10.32 25.65 -0.36
CA ALA A 187 11.30 25.15 0.60
C ALA A 187 10.89 23.79 1.15
N THR A 188 9.64 23.64 1.60
CA THR A 188 9.12 22.36 2.11
C THR A 188 7.65 22.15 1.78
N SER A 189 7.24 20.87 1.74
CA SER A 189 5.85 20.48 1.53
C SER A 189 5.53 19.22 2.34
N LYS A 190 5.05 19.39 3.57
CA LYS A 190 4.80 18.30 4.52
C LYS A 190 3.44 17.61 4.27
N GLN A 191 3.30 16.96 3.11
CA GLN A 191 2.06 16.33 2.65
C GLN A 191 2.33 14.97 2.01
N CYS A 192 1.30 14.11 1.95
CA CYS A 192 1.41 12.76 1.37
C CYS A 192 1.83 12.72 -0.10
N THR A 193 1.68 13.84 -0.83
CA THR A 193 2.09 13.97 -2.23
C THR A 193 3.31 14.86 -2.45
N GLY A 194 3.92 15.36 -1.36
CA GLY A 194 5.01 16.33 -1.42
C GLY A 194 4.67 17.52 -2.31
N THR A 195 5.55 17.82 -3.26
CA THR A 195 5.43 18.95 -4.20
C THR A 195 4.69 18.62 -5.50
N ARG A 196 4.14 17.40 -5.64
CA ARG A 196 3.50 16.90 -6.88
C ARG A 196 2.47 17.87 -7.48
N PHE A 197 1.61 18.43 -6.65
CA PHE A 197 0.54 19.33 -7.06
C PHE A 197 0.95 20.82 -7.12
N LEU A 198 2.23 21.11 -6.87
CA LEU A 198 2.85 22.42 -7.11
C LEU A 198 3.53 22.50 -8.47
N GLN A 199 3.63 21.38 -9.20
CA GLN A 199 4.30 21.34 -10.49
C GLN A 199 3.70 22.38 -11.46
N GLY A 200 4.57 23.26 -11.98
CA GLY A 200 4.18 24.31 -12.93
C GLY A 200 3.44 25.50 -12.31
N TYR A 201 3.31 25.57 -10.99
CA TYR A 201 2.75 26.73 -10.30
C TYR A 201 3.74 27.92 -10.35
N LYS A 202 3.22 29.12 -10.63
CA LYS A 202 4.01 30.38 -10.72
C LYS A 202 3.36 31.55 -9.99
N GLY A 203 2.30 31.29 -9.22
CA GLY A 203 1.53 32.33 -8.54
C GLY A 203 2.16 32.75 -7.21
N THR A 204 1.47 33.65 -6.50
CA THR A 204 1.93 34.29 -5.25
C THR A 204 1.36 33.64 -3.98
N GLY A 205 0.56 32.59 -4.11
CA GLY A 205 0.00 31.79 -3.02
C GLY A 205 -1.53 31.72 -3.01
N GLU A 206 -2.24 32.79 -3.38
CA GLU A 206 -3.71 32.86 -3.27
C GLU A 206 -4.44 31.85 -4.18
N ASP A 207 -3.89 31.59 -5.36
CA ASP A 207 -4.47 30.68 -6.35
C ASP A 207 -3.87 29.26 -6.28
N MET A 208 -3.03 28.98 -5.28
CA MET A 208 -2.29 27.72 -5.13
C MET A 208 -3.22 26.53 -4.91
N ASP A 209 -4.19 26.66 -4.01
CA ASP A 209 -5.19 25.61 -3.78
C ASP A 209 -6.01 25.35 -5.04
N ALA A 210 -6.41 26.42 -5.75
CA ALA A 210 -7.15 26.28 -7.00
C ALA A 210 -6.31 25.57 -8.08
N HIS A 211 -5.01 25.85 -8.16
CA HIS A 211 -4.06 25.15 -9.04
C HIS A 211 -3.97 23.66 -8.68
N ALA A 212 -3.74 23.34 -7.42
CA ALA A 212 -3.63 21.96 -6.97
C ALA A 212 -4.94 21.19 -7.17
N GLN A 213 -6.10 21.76 -6.86
CA GLN A 213 -7.40 21.11 -7.08
C GLN A 213 -7.66 20.84 -8.56
N ARG A 214 -7.19 21.68 -9.49
CA ARG A 214 -7.26 21.39 -10.94
C ARG A 214 -6.41 20.18 -11.30
N LEU A 215 -5.18 20.07 -10.78
CA LEU A 215 -4.32 18.92 -11.04
C LEU A 215 -4.87 17.63 -10.42
N ILE A 216 -5.40 17.70 -9.19
CA ILE A 216 -6.08 16.57 -8.53
C ILE A 216 -7.26 16.10 -9.40
N ALA A 217 -8.11 17.01 -9.86
CA ALA A 217 -9.32 16.68 -10.63
C ALA A 217 -9.04 16.01 -12.00
N GLN A 218 -7.83 16.16 -12.56
CA GLN A 218 -7.46 15.47 -13.81
C GLN A 218 -7.46 13.94 -13.63
N ARG A 219 -7.09 13.46 -12.44
CA ARG A 219 -6.84 12.04 -12.18
C ARG A 219 -7.75 11.43 -11.11
N TYR A 220 -8.16 12.22 -10.13
CA TYR A 220 -8.93 11.78 -8.97
C TYR A 220 -10.40 12.21 -9.07
N ALA A 221 -11.30 11.22 -9.01
CA ALA A 221 -12.73 11.42 -8.88
C ALA A 221 -13.18 11.06 -7.46
N PHE A 222 -13.92 11.95 -6.81
CA PHE A 222 -14.48 11.72 -5.48
C PHE A 222 -15.98 11.50 -5.58
N ILE A 223 -16.48 10.41 -5.00
CA ILE A 223 -17.87 10.02 -5.14
C ILE A 223 -18.41 9.32 -3.88
N GLY A 224 -19.67 9.60 -3.53
CA GLY A 224 -20.34 8.87 -2.46
C GLY A 224 -20.89 7.52 -2.93
N PHE A 225 -20.96 6.54 -2.03
CA PHE A 225 -21.42 5.18 -2.30
C PHE A 225 -22.72 5.09 -3.10
N LEU A 226 -23.77 5.79 -2.65
CA LEU A 226 -25.08 5.76 -3.32
C LEU A 226 -25.04 6.43 -4.69
N LYS A 227 -24.29 7.54 -4.84
CA LYS A 227 -24.13 8.24 -6.12
C LYS A 227 -23.43 7.34 -7.13
N PHE A 228 -22.37 6.64 -6.73
CA PHE A 228 -21.68 5.67 -7.58
C PHE A 228 -22.61 4.53 -7.99
N ALA A 229 -23.35 3.95 -7.03
CA ALA A 229 -24.29 2.88 -7.32
C ALA A 229 -25.34 3.29 -8.36
N ASN A 230 -25.91 4.49 -8.20
CA ASN A 230 -26.91 5.03 -9.12
C ASN A 230 -26.34 5.38 -10.50
N GLN A 231 -25.07 5.77 -10.60
CA GLN A 231 -24.40 5.99 -11.88
C GLN A 231 -24.20 4.66 -12.62
N VAL A 232 -23.59 3.67 -11.96
CA VAL A 232 -23.34 2.34 -12.55
C VAL A 232 -24.65 1.64 -12.93
N ALA A 233 -25.72 1.80 -12.14
CA ALA A 233 -27.02 1.21 -12.44
C ALA A 233 -27.65 1.72 -13.74
N LYS A 234 -27.28 2.92 -14.21
CA LYS A 234 -27.78 3.53 -15.45
C LYS A 234 -26.92 3.21 -16.67
N MET A 235 -25.73 2.64 -16.46
CA MET A 235 -24.79 2.31 -17.52
C MET A 235 -25.02 0.88 -18.03
N THR A 236 -24.84 0.69 -19.33
CA THR A 236 -24.64 -0.60 -19.99
C THR A 236 -23.28 -1.20 -19.60
N ASP A 237 -23.07 -2.48 -19.88
CA ASP A 237 -21.78 -3.14 -19.59
C ASP A 237 -20.64 -2.52 -20.42
N ALA A 238 -20.90 -2.13 -21.67
CA ALA A 238 -19.92 -1.47 -22.53
C ALA A 238 -19.50 -0.10 -21.98
N GLU A 239 -20.47 0.72 -21.55
CA GLU A 239 -20.19 2.02 -20.93
C GLU A 239 -19.42 1.87 -19.61
N ILE A 240 -19.67 0.81 -18.84
CA ILE A 240 -18.89 0.51 -17.63
C ILE A 240 -17.44 0.22 -17.96
N VAL A 241 -17.19 -0.64 -18.96
CA VAL A 241 -15.83 -0.99 -19.38
C VAL A 241 -15.08 0.24 -19.87
N GLU A 242 -15.72 1.07 -20.69
CA GLU A 242 -15.14 2.33 -21.18
C GLU A 242 -14.84 3.30 -20.04
N ALA A 243 -15.76 3.43 -19.08
CA ALA A 243 -15.63 4.38 -17.99
C ALA A 243 -14.64 3.93 -16.89
N TYR A 244 -14.46 2.63 -16.66
CA TYR A 244 -13.80 2.11 -15.45
C TYR A 244 -12.67 1.10 -15.68
N ALA A 245 -12.35 0.70 -16.92
CA ALA A 245 -11.12 -0.06 -17.18
C ALA A 245 -9.87 0.72 -16.73
N LYS A 246 -8.85 0.02 -16.22
CA LYS A 246 -7.60 0.65 -15.72
C LYS A 246 -7.82 1.74 -14.66
N HIS A 247 -8.74 1.48 -13.72
CA HIS A 247 -8.98 2.37 -12.57
C HIS A 247 -8.44 1.77 -11.28
N LEU A 248 -7.97 2.65 -10.39
CA LEU A 248 -7.74 2.36 -8.99
C LEU A 248 -8.94 2.83 -8.17
N PHE A 249 -9.64 1.91 -7.52
CA PHE A 249 -10.71 2.20 -6.60
C PHE A 249 -10.17 2.25 -5.18
N ILE A 250 -10.34 3.37 -4.49
CA ILE A 250 -10.02 3.53 -3.07
C ILE A 250 -11.33 3.71 -2.34
N ILE A 251 -11.70 2.75 -1.51
CA ILE A 251 -12.92 2.76 -0.75
C ILE A 251 -12.56 3.05 0.70
N ASP A 252 -12.77 4.28 1.14
CA ASP A 252 -12.63 4.63 2.55
C ASP A 252 -13.92 4.32 3.30
N GLU A 253 -13.79 3.92 4.55
CA GLU A 253 -14.89 3.34 5.33
C GLU A 253 -15.58 2.18 4.60
N ALA A 254 -14.77 1.23 4.11
CA ALA A 254 -15.21 0.05 3.36
C ALA A 254 -16.28 -0.78 4.10
N HIS A 255 -16.35 -0.64 5.42
CA HIS A 255 -17.41 -1.17 6.27
C HIS A 255 -18.83 -0.78 5.79
N ASN A 256 -18.98 0.33 5.05
CA ASN A 256 -20.23 0.76 4.44
C ASN A 256 -20.73 -0.16 3.32
N LEU A 257 -19.87 -0.98 2.72
CA LEU A 257 -20.22 -1.92 1.65
C LEU A 257 -20.88 -3.21 2.16
N ARG A 258 -20.69 -3.54 3.44
CA ARG A 258 -21.13 -4.81 4.05
C ARG A 258 -22.64 -4.89 4.18
N SER A 259 -23.20 -6.08 3.96
CA SER A 259 -24.60 -6.41 4.23
C SER A 259 -24.75 -7.22 5.52
N GLN A 260 -25.66 -6.78 6.41
CA GLN A 260 -26.02 -7.53 7.63
C GLN A 260 -26.94 -8.73 7.37
N LYS A 261 -27.59 -8.78 6.20
CA LYS A 261 -28.50 -9.88 5.83
C LYS A 261 -27.85 -10.77 4.77
N GLU A 262 -28.12 -12.07 4.85
CA GLU A 262 -27.81 -13.06 3.80
C GLU A 262 -28.47 -12.69 2.46
N SER A 263 -29.73 -12.24 2.50
CA SER A 263 -30.48 -11.82 1.31
C SER A 263 -30.37 -10.31 1.08
N GLY A 264 -29.62 -9.92 0.06
CA GLY A 264 -29.58 -8.55 -0.45
C GLY A 264 -28.26 -7.84 -0.18
N SER A 265 -27.48 -7.65 -1.23
CA SER A 265 -26.28 -6.81 -1.20
C SER A 265 -26.63 -5.32 -1.28
N LYS A 266 -25.85 -4.48 -0.60
CA LYS A 266 -25.98 -3.02 -0.73
C LYS A 266 -25.81 -2.58 -2.20
N PRO A 267 -26.51 -1.52 -2.66
CA PRO A 267 -26.40 -1.06 -4.05
C PRO A 267 -24.95 -0.75 -4.48
N ALA A 268 -24.18 -0.09 -3.62
CA ALA A 268 -22.77 0.23 -3.89
C ALA A 268 -21.89 -1.03 -4.04
N TYR A 269 -22.15 -2.05 -3.21
CA TYR A 269 -21.48 -3.35 -3.33
C TYR A 269 -21.79 -4.00 -4.67
N ARG A 270 -23.08 -4.07 -5.06
CA ARG A 270 -23.49 -4.62 -6.37
C ARG A 270 -22.85 -3.89 -7.55
N ALA A 271 -22.80 -2.56 -7.46
CA ALA A 271 -22.16 -1.73 -8.48
C ALA A 271 -20.66 -2.04 -8.59
N LEU A 272 -19.93 -2.10 -7.47
CA LEU A 272 -18.52 -2.49 -7.47
C LEU A 272 -18.33 -3.91 -8.01
N GLN A 273 -19.13 -4.89 -7.59
CA GLN A 273 -19.05 -6.24 -8.14
C GLN A 273 -19.24 -6.27 -9.66
N ARG A 274 -20.18 -5.50 -10.20
CA ARG A 274 -20.40 -5.40 -11.65
C ARG A 274 -19.20 -4.79 -12.35
N VAL A 275 -18.66 -3.68 -11.83
CA VAL A 275 -17.47 -3.02 -12.37
C VAL A 275 -16.26 -3.95 -12.37
N LEU A 276 -15.95 -4.57 -11.23
CA LEU A 276 -14.76 -5.43 -11.06
C LEU A 276 -14.84 -6.73 -11.88
N ARG A 277 -16.05 -7.22 -12.19
CA ARG A 277 -16.23 -8.38 -13.10
C ARG A 277 -16.03 -8.03 -14.57
N LEU A 278 -16.42 -6.83 -14.98
CA LEU A 278 -16.40 -6.40 -16.38
C LEU A 278 -15.07 -5.76 -16.77
N CYS A 279 -14.43 -5.03 -15.85
CA CYS A 279 -13.25 -4.22 -16.13
C CYS A 279 -11.96 -4.98 -15.87
N HIS A 280 -10.97 -4.79 -16.75
CA HIS A 280 -9.61 -5.33 -16.58
C HIS A 280 -8.60 -4.24 -16.20
N GLY A 281 -7.51 -4.66 -15.57
CA GLY A 281 -6.44 -3.76 -15.11
C GLY A 281 -6.87 -2.87 -13.94
N THR A 282 -7.95 -3.22 -13.24
CA THR A 282 -8.41 -2.50 -12.06
C THR A 282 -7.59 -2.87 -10.83
N LYS A 283 -7.43 -1.90 -9.94
CA LYS A 283 -6.89 -2.11 -8.60
C LYS A 283 -7.91 -1.64 -7.57
N ILE A 284 -7.93 -2.28 -6.40
CA ILE A 284 -8.88 -1.95 -5.33
C ILE A 284 -8.19 -1.90 -3.96
N LEU A 285 -8.38 -0.79 -3.25
CA LEU A 285 -7.96 -0.61 -1.87
C LEU A 285 -9.20 -0.43 -1.00
N LEU A 286 -9.38 -1.30 -0.01
CA LEU A 286 -10.45 -1.22 0.98
C LEU A 286 -9.83 -0.70 2.28
N LEU A 287 -10.25 0.48 2.75
CA LEU A 287 -9.75 1.09 3.99
C LEU A 287 -10.84 1.00 5.05
N THR A 288 -10.52 0.44 6.23
CA THR A 288 -11.47 0.43 7.35
C THR A 288 -10.77 0.11 8.67
N ALA A 289 -11.25 0.71 9.76
CA ALA A 289 -10.85 0.33 11.12
C ALA A 289 -11.79 -0.73 11.73
N THR A 290 -12.89 -1.07 11.06
CA THR A 290 -13.95 -1.93 11.61
C THR A 290 -14.50 -2.83 10.51
N PRO A 291 -13.70 -3.77 9.98
CA PRO A 291 -14.12 -4.60 8.85
C PRO A 291 -15.26 -5.56 9.24
N MET A 292 -15.46 -5.81 10.53
CA MET A 292 -16.63 -6.48 11.14
C MET A 292 -17.19 -5.59 12.26
N PHE A 293 -18.51 -5.60 12.51
CA PHE A 293 -19.09 -4.91 13.66
C PHE A 293 -19.80 -5.88 14.61
N ASN A 294 -20.99 -6.37 14.23
CA ASN A 294 -21.77 -7.27 15.08
C ASN A 294 -21.68 -8.73 14.65
N ASP A 295 -21.12 -9.00 13.47
CA ASP A 295 -21.12 -10.32 12.86
C ASP A 295 -19.85 -10.53 12.04
N ALA A 296 -19.13 -11.61 12.36
CA ALA A 296 -17.89 -11.97 11.68
C ALA A 296 -18.11 -12.25 10.18
N ARG A 297 -19.32 -12.67 9.78
CA ARG A 297 -19.69 -12.96 8.38
C ARG A 297 -19.62 -11.74 7.48
N GLU A 298 -19.70 -10.54 8.03
CA GLU A 298 -19.64 -9.29 7.25
C GLU A 298 -18.33 -9.13 6.47
N ILE A 299 -17.22 -9.73 6.95
CA ILE A 299 -15.91 -9.69 6.29
C ILE A 299 -15.93 -10.33 4.90
N VAL A 300 -16.81 -11.30 4.69
CA VAL A 300 -16.90 -12.09 3.45
C VAL A 300 -17.21 -11.20 2.26
N ASP A 301 -18.00 -10.14 2.45
CA ASP A 301 -18.29 -9.18 1.38
C ASP A 301 -17.00 -8.45 0.94
N LEU A 302 -16.22 -7.95 1.90
CA LEU A 302 -14.99 -7.21 1.61
C LEU A 302 -13.96 -8.11 0.90
N VAL A 303 -13.76 -9.33 1.41
CA VAL A 303 -12.86 -10.32 0.79
C VAL A 303 -13.35 -10.69 -0.61
N ASN A 304 -14.66 -10.85 -0.81
CA ASN A 304 -15.19 -11.18 -2.14
C ASN A 304 -14.96 -10.08 -3.18
N LEU A 305 -14.92 -8.79 -2.81
CA LEU A 305 -14.55 -7.74 -3.77
C LEU A 305 -13.11 -7.87 -4.25
N LEU A 306 -12.19 -8.22 -3.34
CA LEU A 306 -10.79 -8.48 -3.66
C LEU A 306 -10.65 -9.71 -4.56
N LEU A 307 -11.36 -10.80 -4.23
CA LEU A 307 -11.38 -12.03 -5.02
C LEU A 307 -11.97 -11.80 -6.42
N ILE A 308 -13.04 -11.00 -6.56
CA ILE A 308 -13.61 -10.65 -7.86
C ILE A 308 -12.57 -9.94 -8.73
N ASN A 309 -11.86 -8.96 -8.18
CA ASN A 309 -10.87 -8.19 -8.92
C ASN A 309 -9.73 -9.06 -9.47
N ASP A 310 -9.37 -10.13 -8.77
CA ASP A 310 -8.37 -11.11 -9.22
C ASP A 310 -8.98 -12.34 -9.90
N ASN A 311 -10.28 -12.31 -10.22
CA ASN A 311 -11.00 -13.41 -10.87
C ASN A 311 -10.87 -14.76 -10.12
N ARG A 312 -10.95 -14.73 -8.79
CA ARG A 312 -10.86 -15.89 -7.90
C ARG A 312 -12.25 -16.39 -7.47
N PRO A 313 -12.38 -17.68 -7.09
CA PRO A 313 -13.62 -18.22 -6.56
C PRO A 313 -14.11 -17.46 -5.34
N LEU A 314 -15.41 -17.15 -5.29
CA LEU A 314 -16.02 -16.40 -4.20
C LEU A 314 -16.32 -17.28 -3.00
N LEU A 315 -16.17 -16.69 -1.82
CA LEU A 315 -16.58 -17.28 -0.56
C LEU A 315 -18.09 -17.18 -0.38
N LYS A 316 -18.70 -18.27 0.06
CA LYS A 316 -20.06 -18.28 0.60
C LYS A 316 -19.98 -18.14 2.11
N ARG A 317 -20.78 -17.25 2.71
CA ARG A 317 -20.81 -17.02 4.16
C ARG A 317 -21.06 -18.32 4.93
N SER A 318 -22.08 -19.07 4.53
CA SER A 318 -22.45 -20.37 5.14
C SER A 318 -21.41 -21.48 4.99
N ALA A 319 -20.45 -21.35 4.07
CA ALA A 319 -19.34 -22.30 3.95
C ALA A 319 -18.20 -21.97 4.92
N ILE A 320 -18.08 -20.71 5.34
CA ILE A 320 -17.00 -20.23 6.20
C ILE A 320 -17.44 -20.06 7.64
N PHE A 321 -18.70 -19.70 7.87
CA PHE A 321 -19.24 -19.38 9.19
C PHE A 321 -20.58 -20.09 9.42
N SER A 322 -20.89 -20.39 10.69
CA SER A 322 -22.21 -20.84 11.13
C SER A 322 -23.23 -19.70 11.10
N ASP A 323 -24.50 -20.03 11.31
CA ASP A 323 -25.58 -19.03 11.39
C ASP A 323 -25.43 -18.08 12.59
N GLU A 324 -24.71 -18.51 13.63
CA GLU A 324 -24.33 -17.75 14.82
C GLU A 324 -23.03 -16.97 14.64
N GLY A 325 -22.37 -17.06 13.48
CA GLY A 325 -21.13 -16.34 13.17
C GLY A 325 -19.85 -17.03 13.65
N THR A 326 -19.92 -18.30 14.06
CA THR A 326 -18.72 -19.08 14.44
C THR A 326 -17.97 -19.54 13.20
N LEU A 327 -16.65 -19.40 13.17
CA LEU A 327 -15.81 -19.82 12.05
C LEU A 327 -15.80 -21.36 11.92
N LEU A 328 -16.26 -21.87 10.77
CA LEU A 328 -16.33 -23.29 10.43
C LEU A 328 -15.10 -23.75 9.64
N ASP A 329 -14.69 -22.99 8.62
CA ASP A 329 -13.56 -23.32 7.75
C ASP A 329 -12.57 -22.15 7.67
N GLY A 330 -11.75 -22.05 8.72
CA GLY A 330 -10.71 -21.03 8.83
C GLY A 330 -9.57 -21.21 7.82
N GLU A 331 -9.30 -22.43 7.35
CA GLU A 331 -8.22 -22.67 6.39
C GLU A 331 -8.60 -22.12 5.00
N THR A 332 -9.81 -22.41 4.53
CA THR A 332 -10.31 -21.86 3.27
C THR A 332 -10.42 -20.34 3.34
N PHE A 333 -10.87 -19.79 4.47
CA PHE A 333 -10.89 -18.34 4.67
C PHE A 333 -9.49 -17.72 4.61
N ALA A 334 -8.53 -18.28 5.35
CA ALA A 334 -7.16 -17.80 5.36
C ALA A 334 -6.52 -17.85 3.96
N ARG A 335 -6.70 -18.96 3.22
CA ARG A 335 -6.22 -19.11 1.83
C ARG A 335 -6.83 -18.09 0.89
N ALA A 336 -8.10 -17.73 1.09
CA ALA A 336 -8.76 -16.69 0.30
C ALA A 336 -8.16 -15.30 0.57
N CYS A 337 -7.76 -15.02 1.82
CA CYS A 337 -7.20 -13.74 2.25
C CYS A 337 -5.71 -13.55 1.89
N VAL A 338 -4.97 -14.63 1.55
CA VAL A 338 -3.55 -14.51 1.14
C VAL A 338 -3.41 -13.47 0.02
N GLY A 339 -2.47 -12.55 0.21
CA GLY A 339 -2.19 -11.48 -0.75
C GLY A 339 -3.09 -10.25 -0.64
N TYR A 340 -4.03 -10.20 0.32
CA TYR A 340 -4.94 -9.07 0.49
C TYR A 340 -5.03 -8.48 1.91
N VAL A 341 -4.56 -9.19 2.94
CA VAL A 341 -4.69 -8.79 4.34
C VAL A 341 -3.33 -8.83 5.01
#